data_AF-A0A959G3R5-F1
#
_entry.id   AF-A0A959G3R5-F1
#
_cell.length_a   1.000
_cell.length_b   1.000
_cell.length_c   1.000
_cell.angle_alpha   90.00
_cell.angle_beta   90.00
_cell.angle_gamma   90.00
#
_symmetry.space_group_name_H-M   'P 1'
#
loop_
_entity.id
_entity.type
_entity.pdbx_description
1 polymer ?
#
loop_
_entity_poly.entity_id
_entity_poly.type
_entity_poly.pdbx_seq_one_letter_code
_entity_poly.pdbx_strand_id
1 'polypeptide(L)'
;MKHKTNYIQQILQTEDQHLQKLHGLVAASMKEQELLSQNLLNSQQDRPALGQRIADKVASFGGSWKFIILFSVIILIWITINILFVQKAFDPFPFILLNLLLSCLAALQAPVIMMSQNRQEEKDRQRAENDYLINLKSEIEIRNLHEKLNLLMEEQLQSLLEIQEYQTKLLEEIKGQIRH
;
A
#
# COMPACT_ATOMS: atom_id res chain seq x y z
N MET A 1 25.29 49.01 24.22
CA MET A 1 23.91 48.59 23.85
C MET A 1 23.79 48.19 22.37
N LYS A 2 24.24 49.00 21.39
CA LYS A 2 24.17 48.68 19.94
C LYS A 2 24.76 47.32 19.51
N HIS A 3 25.89 46.90 20.09
CA HIS A 3 26.53 45.62 19.73
C HIS A 3 25.71 44.37 20.12
N LYS A 4 24.97 44.43 21.24
CA LYS A 4 24.15 43.32 21.74
C LYS A 4 22.92 43.10 20.87
N THR A 5 22.34 44.19 20.36
CA THR A 5 21.20 44.16 19.43
C THR A 5 21.60 43.59 18.07
N ASN A 6 22.74 44.01 17.50
CA ASN A 6 23.23 43.47 16.22
C ASN A 6 23.55 41.97 16.29
N TYR A 7 24.11 41.49 17.41
CA TYR A 7 24.41 40.06 17.60
C TYR A 7 23.14 39.20 17.68
N ILE A 8 22.13 39.66 18.42
CA ILE A 8 20.82 38.98 18.50
C ILE A 8 20.14 38.95 17.12
N GLN A 9 20.23 40.05 16.37
CA GLN A 9 19.65 40.13 15.03
C GLN A 9 20.36 39.20 14.03
N GLN A 10 21.67 39.02 14.20
CA GLN A 10 22.47 38.11 13.37
C GLN A 10 22.17 36.64 13.68
N ILE A 11 21.99 36.27 14.96
CA ILE A 11 21.54 34.93 15.36
C ILE A 11 20.15 34.64 14.83
N LEU A 12 19.19 35.56 15.02
CA LEU A 12 17.82 35.40 14.51
C LEU A 12 17.79 35.27 12.98
N GLN A 13 18.58 36.06 12.26
CA GLN A 13 18.68 35.93 10.80
C GLN A 13 19.30 34.60 10.36
N THR A 14 20.26 34.08 11.13
CA THR A 14 20.93 32.82 10.82
C THR A 14 20.00 31.63 11.08
N GLU A 15 19.22 31.67 12.17
CA GLU A 15 18.17 30.68 12.46
C GLU A 15 17.07 30.69 11.39
N ASP A 16 16.59 31.87 10.96
CA ASP A 16 15.58 31.98 9.90
C ASP A 16 16.08 31.40 8.57
N GLN A 17 17.34 31.65 8.24
CA GLN A 17 17.98 31.08 7.04
C GLN A 17 18.11 29.55 7.11
N HIS A 18 18.38 29.02 8.31
CA HIS A 18 18.50 27.60 8.55
C HIS A 18 17.14 26.89 8.45
N LEU A 19 16.09 27.50 9.01
CA LEU A 19 14.71 27.00 8.91
C LEU A 19 14.21 26.99 7.45
N GLN A 20 14.52 28.03 6.66
CA GLN A 20 14.19 28.06 5.24
C GLN A 20 14.89 26.94 4.45
N LYS A 21 16.16 26.65 4.73
CA LYS A 21 16.89 25.54 4.10
C LYS A 21 16.29 24.18 4.48
N LEU A 22 15.93 23.99 5.75
CA LEU A 22 15.26 22.79 6.24
C LEU A 22 13.92 22.57 5.54
N HIS A 23 13.08 23.61 5.44
CA HIS A 23 11.82 23.54 4.72
C HIS A 23 12.01 23.20 3.23
N GLY A 24 13.01 23.79 2.57
CA GLY A 24 13.33 23.48 1.18
C GLY A 24 13.76 22.03 0.95
N LEU A 25 14.60 21.49 1.84
CA LEU A 25 15.05 20.10 1.81
C LEU A 25 13.90 19.11 2.07
N VAL A 26 13.06 19.38 3.06
CA VAL A 26 11.89 18.55 3.37
C VAL A 26 10.88 18.57 2.22
N ALA A 27 10.61 19.74 1.62
CA ALA A 27 9.71 19.84 0.48
C ALA A 27 10.24 19.08 -0.76
N ALA A 28 11.55 19.11 -1.00
CA ALA A 28 12.18 18.36 -2.08
C ALA A 28 12.11 16.84 -1.83
N SER A 29 12.40 16.37 -0.61
CA SER A 29 12.36 14.95 -0.27
C SER A 29 10.94 14.38 -0.32
N MET A 30 9.93 15.13 0.13
CA MET A 30 8.53 14.71 0.03
C MET A 30 8.09 14.52 -1.43
N LYS A 31 8.49 15.44 -2.31
CA LYS A 31 8.16 15.37 -3.75
C LYS A 31 8.85 14.18 -4.44
N GLU A 32 10.08 13.88 -4.07
CA GLU A 32 10.81 12.73 -4.58
C GLU A 32 10.20 11.40 -4.12
N GLN A 33 9.82 11.31 -2.84
CA GLN A 33 9.13 10.13 -2.30
C GLN A 33 7.77 9.88 -2.97
N GLU A 34 7.01 10.94 -3.25
CA GLU A 34 5.72 10.83 -3.94
C GLU A 34 5.89 10.30 -5.37
N LEU A 35 6.87 10.82 -6.12
CA LEU A 35 7.17 10.36 -7.47
C LEU A 35 7.68 8.91 -7.51
N LEU A 36 8.49 8.51 -6.53
CA LEU A 36 8.96 7.12 -6.40
C LEU A 36 7.81 6.16 -6.06
N SER A 37 6.94 6.55 -5.12
CA SER A 37 5.75 5.76 -4.77
C SER A 37 4.82 5.57 -5.96
N GLN A 38 4.52 6.64 -6.71
CA GLN A 38 3.67 6.56 -7.90
C GLN A 38 4.28 5.71 -9.02
N ASN A 39 5.59 5.81 -9.26
CA ASN A 39 6.24 5.01 -10.30
C ASN A 39 6.32 3.53 -9.96
N LEU A 40 6.57 3.18 -8.69
CA LEU A 40 6.56 1.78 -8.22
C LEU A 40 5.18 1.15 -8.37
N LEU A 41 4.11 1.90 -8.09
CA LEU A 41 2.72 1.42 -8.23
C LEU A 41 2.30 1.25 -9.70
N ASN A 42 2.74 2.15 -10.58
CA ASN A 42 2.34 2.14 -12.00
C ASN A 42 3.16 1.18 -12.87
N SER A 43 4.41 0.90 -12.52
CA SER A 43 5.30 0.04 -13.33
C SER A 43 4.94 -1.45 -13.26
N GLN A 44 4.07 -1.87 -12.34
CA GLN A 44 3.64 -3.26 -12.20
C GLN A 44 2.29 -3.59 -12.84
N GLN A 45 1.62 -2.63 -13.47
CA GLN A 45 0.31 -2.88 -14.08
C GLN A 45 0.45 -3.46 -15.49
N ASP A 46 0.93 -4.71 -15.55
CA ASP A 46 0.95 -5.49 -16.80
C ASP A 46 -0.49 -5.64 -17.31
N ARG A 47 -0.69 -5.27 -18.59
CA ARG A 47 -2.01 -5.32 -19.22
C ARG A 47 -2.46 -6.77 -19.29
N PRO A 48 -3.59 -7.14 -18.66
CA PRO A 48 -4.00 -8.53 -18.66
C PRO A 48 -4.35 -8.99 -20.07
N ALA A 49 -3.80 -10.13 -20.48
CA ALA A 49 -4.09 -10.77 -21.76
C ALA A 49 -5.60 -10.98 -21.92
N LEU A 50 -6.11 -10.95 -23.16
CA LEU A 50 -7.56 -11.04 -23.43
C LEU A 50 -8.24 -12.23 -22.74
N GLY A 51 -7.55 -13.38 -22.65
CA GLY A 51 -8.03 -14.56 -21.92
C GLY A 51 -8.18 -14.34 -20.40
N GLN A 52 -7.28 -13.58 -19.78
CA GLN A 52 -7.37 -13.23 -18.36
C GLN A 52 -8.61 -12.35 -18.09
N ARG A 53 -8.93 -11.40 -18.98
CA ARG A 53 -10.15 -10.58 -18.81
C ARG A 53 -11.44 -11.41 -18.87
N ILE A 54 -11.50 -12.40 -19.76
CA ILE A 54 -12.66 -13.29 -19.89
C ILE A 54 -12.77 -14.18 -18.65
N ALA A 55 -11.68 -14.78 -18.21
CA ALA A 55 -11.66 -15.58 -16.98
C ALA A 55 -12.05 -14.75 -15.75
N ASP A 56 -11.72 -13.44 -15.67
CA ASP A 56 -12.09 -12.57 -14.54
C ASP A 56 -13.60 -12.33 -14.48
N LYS A 57 -14.23 -12.17 -15.65
CA LYS A 57 -15.68 -12.08 -15.76
C LYS A 57 -16.39 -13.39 -15.42
N VAL A 58 -15.87 -14.53 -15.89
CA VAL A 58 -16.47 -15.85 -15.61
C VAL A 58 -16.39 -16.18 -14.12
N ALA A 59 -15.24 -15.95 -13.49
CA ALA A 59 -15.06 -16.19 -12.05
C ALA A 59 -15.99 -15.34 -11.18
N SER A 60 -16.09 -14.04 -11.48
CA SER A 60 -16.97 -13.11 -10.73
C SER A 60 -18.45 -13.38 -10.94
N PHE A 61 -18.84 -13.89 -12.12
CA PHE A 61 -20.22 -14.27 -12.41
C PHE A 61 -20.61 -15.59 -11.73
N GLY A 62 -19.74 -16.61 -11.80
CA GLY A 62 -19.98 -17.93 -11.21
C GLY A 62 -20.04 -17.93 -9.68
N GLY A 63 -19.37 -16.98 -9.02
CA GLY A 63 -19.41 -16.80 -7.57
C GLY A 63 -20.59 -15.98 -7.03
N SER A 64 -21.49 -15.50 -7.89
CA SER A 64 -22.58 -14.62 -7.47
C SER A 64 -23.86 -15.38 -7.08
N TRP A 65 -24.49 -14.97 -5.98
CA TRP A 65 -25.83 -15.45 -5.58
C TRP A 65 -26.90 -15.25 -6.68
N LYS A 66 -26.75 -14.22 -7.52
CA LYS A 66 -27.68 -13.97 -8.64
C LYS A 66 -27.61 -15.06 -9.71
N PHE A 67 -26.43 -15.63 -9.95
CA PHE A 67 -26.25 -16.71 -10.91
C PHE A 67 -26.97 -17.98 -10.45
N ILE A 68 -26.81 -18.34 -9.17
CA ILE A 68 -27.47 -19.51 -8.57
C ILE A 68 -28.99 -19.40 -8.71
N ILE A 69 -29.57 -18.25 -8.35
CA ILE A 69 -31.01 -18.02 -8.43
C ILE A 69 -31.51 -18.09 -9.88
N LEU A 70 -30.83 -17.42 -10.82
CA LEU A 70 -31.20 -17.45 -12.23
C LEU A 70 -31.17 -18.89 -12.80
N PHE A 71 -30.13 -19.65 -12.47
CA PHE A 71 -29.96 -21.02 -12.92
C PHE A 71 -31.06 -21.94 -12.38
N SER A 72 -31.42 -21.81 -11.10
CA SER A 72 -32.54 -22.54 -10.50
C SER A 72 -33.88 -22.22 -11.16
N VAL A 73 -34.15 -20.96 -11.49
CA VAL A 73 -35.38 -20.54 -12.18
C VAL A 73 -35.45 -21.15 -13.58
N ILE A 74 -34.35 -21.14 -14.35
CA ILE A 74 -34.31 -21.74 -15.69
C ILE A 74 -34.63 -23.25 -15.62
N ILE A 75 -34.04 -23.97 -14.66
CA ILE A 75 -34.33 -25.39 -14.45
C ILE A 75 -35.80 -25.61 -14.12
N LEU A 76 -36.38 -24.82 -13.21
CA LEU A 76 -37.79 -24.92 -12.86
C LEU A 76 -38.72 -24.67 -14.05
N ILE A 77 -38.40 -23.66 -14.88
CA ILE A 77 -39.14 -23.38 -16.11
C ILE A 77 -39.05 -24.55 -17.09
N TRP A 78 -37.86 -25.12 -17.28
CA TRP A 78 -37.65 -26.27 -18.17
C TRP A 78 -38.47 -27.48 -17.74
N ILE A 79 -38.45 -27.79 -16.44
CA ILE A 79 -39.25 -28.87 -15.86
C ILE A 79 -40.75 -28.60 -16.06
N THR A 80 -41.20 -27.37 -15.78
CA THR A 80 -42.62 -26.98 -15.90
C THR A 80 -43.12 -27.11 -17.35
N ILE A 81 -42.35 -26.65 -18.33
CA ILE A 81 -42.71 -26.76 -19.76
C ILE A 81 -42.83 -28.24 -20.18
N ASN A 82 -41.86 -29.08 -19.79
CA ASN A 82 -41.86 -30.50 -20.18
C ASN A 82 -42.98 -31.31 -19.49
N ILE A 83 -43.35 -30.96 -18.26
CA ILE A 83 -44.49 -31.59 -17.57
C ILE A 83 -45.82 -31.17 -18.19
N LEU A 84 -45.99 -29.90 -18.59
CA LEU A 84 -47.25 -29.42 -19.18
C LEU A 84 -47.48 -29.97 -20.60
N PHE A 85 -46.42 -30.22 -21.37
CA PHE A 85 -46.48 -30.72 -22.74
C PHE A 85 -46.39 -32.26 -22.83
N VAL A 86 -47.04 -33.02 -21.93
CA VAL A 86 -46.94 -34.50 -21.82
C VAL A 86 -47.01 -35.26 -23.16
N GLN A 87 -47.90 -34.85 -24.09
CA GLN A 87 -48.10 -35.57 -25.37
C GLN A 87 -47.03 -35.26 -26.44
N LYS A 88 -46.26 -34.19 -26.28
CA LYS A 88 -45.18 -33.74 -27.19
C LYS A 88 -43.94 -33.31 -26.39
N ALA A 89 -43.71 -33.98 -25.26
CA ALA A 89 -42.64 -33.59 -24.34
C ALA A 89 -41.29 -33.79 -25.03
N PHE A 90 -40.50 -32.72 -25.08
CA PHE A 90 -39.18 -32.74 -25.69
C PHE A 90 -38.17 -33.53 -24.84
N ASP A 91 -38.35 -33.51 -23.51
CA ASP A 91 -37.59 -34.28 -22.53
C ASP A 91 -38.55 -34.89 -21.49
N PRO A 92 -39.16 -36.06 -21.77
CA PRO A 92 -40.06 -36.74 -20.85
C PRO A 92 -39.35 -37.17 -19.56
N PHE A 93 -40.09 -37.28 -18.46
CA PHE A 93 -39.57 -37.82 -17.20
C PHE A 93 -38.94 -39.20 -17.46
N PRO A 94 -37.65 -39.44 -17.12
CA PRO A 94 -36.84 -38.81 -16.06
C PRO A 94 -35.86 -37.68 -16.48
N PHE A 95 -36.12 -36.94 -17.57
CA PHE A 95 -35.31 -35.79 -18.04
C PHE A 95 -33.86 -36.12 -18.44
N ILE A 96 -33.68 -37.00 -19.43
CA ILE A 96 -32.35 -37.49 -19.83
C ILE A 96 -31.47 -36.38 -20.43
N LEU A 97 -32.07 -35.44 -21.17
CA LEU A 97 -31.32 -34.36 -21.82
C LEU A 97 -30.85 -33.33 -20.79
N LEU A 98 -31.73 -32.95 -19.87
CA LEU A 98 -31.37 -32.06 -18.77
C LEU A 98 -30.24 -32.66 -17.92
N ASN A 99 -30.33 -33.94 -17.60
CA ASN A 99 -29.33 -34.62 -16.78
C ASN A 99 -27.97 -34.73 -17.48
N LEU A 100 -27.96 -34.98 -18.80
CA LEU A 100 -26.74 -34.97 -19.61
C LEU A 100 -26.08 -33.59 -19.63
N LEU A 101 -26.87 -32.54 -19.82
CA LEU A 101 -26.40 -31.16 -19.88
C LEU A 101 -25.83 -30.71 -18.53
N LEU A 102 -26.51 -31.02 -17.42
CA LEU A 102 -26.05 -30.76 -16.06
C LEU A 102 -24.74 -31.50 -15.75
N SER A 103 -24.63 -32.76 -16.15
CA SER A 103 -23.42 -33.57 -15.96
C SER A 103 -22.22 -33.00 -16.73
N CYS A 104 -22.45 -32.57 -17.98
CA CYS A 104 -21.42 -31.91 -18.78
C CYS A 104 -20.99 -30.57 -18.17
N LEU A 105 -21.95 -29.77 -17.69
CA LEU A 105 -21.69 -28.49 -17.04
C LEU A 105 -20.87 -28.67 -15.75
N ALA A 106 -21.24 -29.65 -14.92
CA ALA A 106 -20.52 -29.99 -13.70
C ALA A 106 -19.08 -30.47 -13.97
N ALA A 107 -18.87 -31.26 -15.04
CA ALA A 107 -17.53 -31.71 -15.43
C ALA A 107 -16.60 -30.54 -15.82
N LEU A 108 -17.14 -29.53 -16.51
CA LEU A 108 -16.39 -28.31 -16.85
C LEU A 108 -16.23 -27.33 -15.68
N GLN A 109 -17.03 -27.47 -14.63
CA GLN A 109 -17.05 -26.56 -13.49
C GLN A 109 -15.76 -26.65 -12.67
N ALA A 110 -15.25 -27.85 -12.38
CA ALA A 110 -14.08 -28.03 -11.52
C ALA A 110 -12.79 -27.39 -12.10
N PRO A 111 -12.44 -27.56 -13.39
CA PRO A 111 -11.30 -26.86 -13.99
C PRO A 111 -11.46 -25.34 -14.02
N VAL A 112 -12.68 -24.83 -14.29
CA VAL A 112 -12.95 -23.38 -14.31
C VAL A 112 -12.79 -22.78 -12.91
N ILE A 113 -13.29 -23.46 -11.87
CA ILE A 113 -13.08 -23.06 -10.48
C ILE A 113 -11.59 -23.09 -10.14
N MET A 114 -10.88 -24.17 -10.49
CA MET A 114 -9.44 -24.28 -10.22
C MET A 114 -8.63 -23.18 -10.94
N MET A 115 -8.97 -22.86 -12.19
CA MET A 115 -8.36 -21.75 -12.92
C MET A 115 -8.66 -20.39 -12.27
N SER A 116 -9.89 -20.20 -11.74
CA SER A 116 -10.21 -18.95 -11.04
C SER A 116 -9.48 -18.84 -9.71
N GLN A 117 -9.35 -19.95 -8.98
CA GLN A 117 -8.62 -20.04 -7.71
C GLN A 117 -7.13 -19.77 -7.91
N ASN A 118 -6.45 -20.50 -8.80
CA ASN A 118 -5.01 -20.29 -9.09
C ASN A 118 -4.70 -18.83 -9.44
N ARG A 119 -5.61 -18.15 -10.14
CA ARG A 119 -5.41 -16.74 -10.48
C ARG A 119 -5.67 -15.80 -9.31
N GLN A 120 -6.66 -16.09 -8.47
CA GLN A 120 -6.88 -15.31 -7.25
C GLN A 120 -5.65 -15.43 -6.33
N GLU A 121 -5.12 -16.64 -6.17
CA GLU A 121 -3.89 -16.91 -5.43
C GLU A 121 -2.68 -16.16 -5.99
N GLU A 122 -2.52 -16.12 -7.32
CA GLU A 122 -1.44 -15.35 -7.97
C GLU A 122 -1.56 -13.85 -7.66
N LYS A 123 -2.78 -13.28 -7.75
CA LYS A 123 -3.02 -11.87 -7.39
C LYS A 123 -2.74 -11.62 -5.91
N ASP A 124 -3.14 -12.55 -5.04
CA ASP A 124 -2.94 -12.43 -3.60
C ASP A 124 -1.45 -12.58 -3.23
N ARG A 125 -0.69 -13.45 -3.93
CA ARG A 125 0.76 -13.56 -3.79
C ARG A 125 1.47 -12.27 -4.18
N GLN A 126 1.13 -11.70 -5.34
CA GLN A 126 1.71 -10.44 -5.79
C GLN A 126 1.41 -9.29 -4.83
N ARG A 127 0.20 -9.23 -4.27
CA ARG A 127 -0.15 -8.26 -3.22
C ARG A 127 0.70 -8.46 -1.96
N ALA A 128 0.86 -9.70 -1.49
CA ALA A 128 1.67 -10.01 -0.32
C ALA A 128 3.16 -9.66 -0.54
N GLU A 129 3.71 -9.92 -1.72
CA GLU A 129 5.08 -9.51 -2.08
C GLU A 129 5.22 -7.99 -2.07
N ASN A 130 4.25 -7.26 -2.63
CA ASN A 130 4.26 -5.80 -2.63
C ASN A 130 4.14 -5.22 -1.22
N ASP A 131 3.24 -5.76 -0.39
CA ASP A 131 3.09 -5.34 1.01
C ASP A 131 4.39 -5.59 1.80
N TYR A 132 5.06 -6.72 1.55
CA TYR A 132 6.36 -7.03 2.14
C TYR A 132 7.44 -6.02 1.73
N LEU A 133 7.54 -5.68 0.44
CA LEU A 133 8.51 -4.71 -0.06
C LEU A 133 8.26 -3.30 0.51
N ILE A 134 7.00 -2.89 0.63
CA ILE A 134 6.64 -1.61 1.26
C ILE A 134 7.07 -1.62 2.73
N ASN A 135 6.79 -2.70 3.46
CA ASN A 135 7.16 -2.82 4.87
C ASN A 135 8.67 -2.74 5.06
N LEU A 136 9.44 -3.49 4.26
CA LEU A 136 10.90 -3.47 4.29
C LEU A 136 11.44 -2.06 3.98
N LYS A 137 10.86 -1.36 3.00
CA LYS A 137 11.24 0.01 2.68
C LYS A 137 10.99 0.95 3.87
N SER A 138 9.82 0.84 4.51
CA SER A 138 9.51 1.62 5.71
C SER A 138 10.47 1.33 6.86
N GLU A 139 10.86 0.07 7.07
CA GLU A 139 11.85 -0.31 8.09
C GLU A 139 13.21 0.34 7.84
N ILE A 140 13.70 0.27 6.60
CA ILE A 140 14.98 0.90 6.20
C ILE A 140 14.91 2.42 6.39
N GLU A 141 13.79 3.05 6.02
CA GLU A 141 13.61 4.49 6.17
C GLU A 141 13.59 4.92 7.64
N ILE A 142 12.90 4.18 8.50
CA ILE A 142 12.91 4.40 9.96
C ILE A 142 14.32 4.28 10.50
N ARG A 143 15.08 3.26 10.08
CA ARG A 143 16.46 3.05 10.53
C ARG A 143 17.37 4.21 10.12
N ASN A 144 17.25 4.69 8.88
CA ASN A 144 18.00 5.85 8.40
C ASN A 144 17.66 7.13 9.18
N LEU A 145 16.37 7.35 9.47
CA LEU A 145 15.93 8.47 10.32
C LEU A 145 16.52 8.36 11.73
N HIS A 146 16.55 7.16 12.30
CA HIS A 146 17.11 6.90 13.62
C HIS A 146 18.62 7.20 13.67
N GLU A 147 19.37 6.78 12.65
CA GLU A 147 20.80 7.07 12.51
C GLU A 147 21.06 8.57 12.40
N LYS A 148 20.26 9.29 11.60
CA LYS A 148 20.38 10.74 11.47
C LYS A 148 20.03 11.48 12.77
N LEU A 149 19.02 11.01 13.51
CA LEU A 149 18.70 11.54 14.83
C LEU A 149 19.85 11.35 15.82
N ASN A 150 20.49 10.18 15.82
CA ASN A 150 21.64 9.92 16.67
C ASN A 150 22.81 10.86 16.36
N LEU A 151 23.11 11.09 15.08
CA LEU A 151 24.14 12.04 14.66
C LEU A 151 23.85 13.48 15.13
N LEU A 152 22.62 13.95 14.96
CA LEU A 152 22.20 15.28 15.43
C LEU A 152 22.24 15.39 16.97
N MET A 153 21.89 14.33 17.68
CA MET A 153 21.96 14.27 19.14
C MET A 153 23.41 14.37 19.63
N GLU A 154 24.34 13.67 18.96
CA GLU A 154 25.76 13.73 19.27
C GLU A 154 26.33 15.14 19.05
N GLU A 155 25.97 15.79 17.95
CA GLU A 155 26.35 17.18 17.66
C GLU A 155 25.80 18.16 18.73
N GLN A 156 24.53 18.02 19.12
CA GLN A 156 23.94 18.83 20.19
C GLN A 156 24.65 18.61 21.53
N LEU A 157 24.98 17.36 21.86
CA LEU A 157 25.69 17.04 23.10
C LEU A 157 27.06 17.72 23.15
N GLN A 158 27.81 17.69 22.04
CA GLN A 158 29.10 18.39 21.94
C GLN A 158 28.93 19.90 22.12
N SER A 159 27.94 20.51 21.47
CA SER A 159 27.67 21.95 21.61
C SER A 159 27.33 22.34 23.05
N LEU A 160 26.54 21.53 23.76
CA LEU A 160 26.22 21.76 25.17
C LEU A 160 27.46 21.68 26.07
N LEU A 161 28.39 20.76 25.79
CA LEU A 161 29.64 20.63 26.51
C LEU A 161 30.57 21.83 26.28
N GLU A 162 30.69 22.32 25.04
CA GLU A 162 31.46 23.55 24.74
C GLU A 162 30.89 24.77 25.48
N ILE A 163 29.56 24.91 25.50
CA ILE A 163 28.89 26.00 26.24
C ILE A 163 29.18 25.90 27.75
N GLN A 164 29.13 24.69 28.32
CA GLN A 164 29.48 24.43 29.72
C GLN A 164 30.94 24.80 30.04
N GLU A 165 31.87 24.43 29.17
CA GLU A 165 33.29 24.77 29.33
C GLU A 165 33.51 26.29 29.28
N TYR A 166 32.85 26.97 28.35
CA TYR A 166 32.91 28.43 28.24
C TYR A 166 32.32 29.14 29.46
N GLN A 167 31.18 28.65 29.98
CA GLN A 167 30.60 29.17 31.23
C GLN A 167 31.54 29.00 32.41
N THR A 168 32.24 27.85 32.49
CA THR A 168 33.19 27.57 33.57
C THR A 168 34.40 28.53 33.51
N LYS A 169 34.96 28.74 32.32
CA LYS A 169 36.07 29.70 32.12
C LYS A 169 35.68 31.14 32.49
N LEU A 170 34.49 31.59 32.08
CA LEU A 170 33.97 32.91 32.46
C LEU A 170 33.81 33.06 33.97
N LEU A 171 33.32 32.03 34.66
CA LEU A 171 33.18 32.03 36.12
C LEU A 171 34.55 32.14 36.81
N GLU A 172 35.57 31.45 36.30
CA GLU A 172 36.94 31.57 36.82
C GLU A 172 37.50 32.99 36.61
N GLU A 173 37.29 33.59 35.44
CA GLU A 173 37.76 34.93 35.13
C GLU A 173 37.09 35.99 36.03
N ILE A 174 35.76 35.92 36.20
CA ILE A 174 35.02 36.80 37.12
C ILE A 174 35.50 36.63 38.56
N LYS A 175 35.67 35.38 39.01
CA LYS A 175 36.19 35.09 40.35
C LYS A 175 37.61 35.63 40.55
N GLY A 176 38.44 35.61 39.51
CA GLY A 176 39.78 36.21 39.51
C GLY A 176 39.75 37.73 39.64
N GLN A 177 38.84 38.40 38.93
CA GLN A 177 38.68 39.86 38.99
C GLN A 177 38.15 40.36 40.34
N ILE A 178 37.27 39.60 41.00
CA ILE A 178 36.73 39.95 42.34
C ILE A 178 37.79 39.79 43.45
N ARG A 179 38.85 39.03 43.21
CA ARG A 179 39.90 38.74 44.21
C ARG A 179 41.03 39.77 44.24
N HIS A 180 41.01 40.75 43.33
CA HIS A 180 41.88 41.92 43.30
C HIS A 180 41.09 43.17 43.71
#